data_AF-A0A1G7QWD1-F1
#
_entry.id   AF-A0A1G7QWD1-F1
#
_cell.length_a   1.000
_cell.length_b   1.000
_cell.length_c   1.000
_cell.angle_alpha   90.00
_cell.angle_beta   90.00
_cell.angle_gamma   90.00
#
_symmetry.space_group_name_H-M   'P 1'
#
loop_
_entity.id
_entity.type
_entity.pdbx_description
1 polymer ?
#
loop_
_entity_poly.entity_id
_entity_poly.type
_entity_poly.pdbx_seq_one_letter_code
_entity_poly.pdbx_strand_id
1 'polypeptide(L)'
;MLIAEDHLTEIPGVGNAIADIITKLQKTGSHPSLEKLRKEIPTFAFAELKTMPDAIRQGRQVMSPQKASTALVSAAAEPTPEMQTVFMLRSAWFRDEHGQRKFAGQYEDATMPIAAALRALDQCIAVDVTDPRRAQLCGVRGGDFNPQAADVIDLDTIEEPMSATPVELDRVLRDAVFTVIDRSVDARTIQIEVPRL
;
A
#
# COMPACT_ATOMS: atom_id res chain seq x y z
N MET A 1 7.63 8.49 45.54
CA MET A 1 7.94 9.20 44.27
C MET A 1 8.30 8.12 43.28
N LEU A 2 7.46 7.88 42.26
CA LEU A 2 7.44 6.62 41.48
C LEU A 2 8.80 6.15 40.92
N ILE A 3 9.71 7.09 40.67
CA ILE A 3 11.04 6.84 40.09
C ILE A 3 12.06 6.40 41.15
N ALA A 4 11.89 6.80 42.40
CA ALA A 4 12.75 6.41 43.51
C ALA A 4 12.41 5.01 44.08
N GLU A 5 11.21 4.51 43.76
CA GLU A 5 10.66 3.25 44.25
C GLU A 5 10.69 2.15 43.17
N ASP A 6 11.31 2.40 42.00
CA ASP A 6 11.46 1.48 40.86
C ASP A 6 10.14 0.94 40.26
N HIS A 7 9.00 1.56 40.59
CA HIS A 7 7.67 1.18 40.09
C HIS A 7 7.34 1.75 38.70
N LEU A 8 8.34 2.15 37.90
CA LEU A 8 8.11 2.71 36.57
C LEU A 8 7.47 1.71 35.61
N THR A 9 7.75 0.42 35.78
CA THR A 9 7.23 -0.67 34.95
C THR A 9 5.80 -1.07 35.28
N GLU A 10 5.22 -0.56 36.38
CA GLU A 10 3.83 -0.78 36.75
C GLU A 10 2.88 0.14 35.95
N ILE A 11 3.42 1.18 35.29
CA ILE A 11 2.63 2.05 34.42
C ILE A 11 2.33 1.29 33.11
N PRO A 12 1.05 1.12 32.74
CA PRO A 12 0.67 0.51 31.47
C PRO A 12 1.34 1.22 30.29
N GLY A 13 2.08 0.46 29.47
CA GLY A 13 2.82 0.99 28.33
C GLY A 13 4.27 1.43 28.62
N VAL A 14 4.74 1.35 29.87
CA VAL A 14 6.14 1.61 30.23
C VAL A 14 6.86 0.28 30.47
N GLY A 15 7.58 -0.19 29.45
CA GLY A 15 8.47 -1.34 29.58
C GLY A 15 9.86 -0.95 30.13
N ASN A 16 10.69 -1.96 30.41
CA ASN A 16 12.06 -1.78 30.93
C ASN A 16 12.89 -0.78 30.12
N ALA A 17 12.77 -0.80 28.79
CA ALA A 17 13.50 0.13 27.93
C ALA A 17 13.12 1.61 28.17
N ILE A 18 11.84 1.88 28.42
CA ILE A 18 11.35 3.25 28.68
C ILE A 18 11.72 3.65 30.11
N ALA A 19 11.60 2.74 31.08
CA ALA A 19 12.01 2.96 32.47
C ALA A 19 13.51 3.33 32.58
N ASP A 20 14.37 2.66 31.80
CA ASP A 20 15.80 2.96 31.72
C ASP A 20 16.08 4.35 31.16
N ILE A 21 15.35 4.76 30.12
CA ILE A 21 15.49 6.09 29.51
C ILE A 21 15.05 7.18 30.50
N ILE A 22 13.92 6.99 31.19
CA ILE A 22 13.42 7.93 32.21
C ILE A 22 14.43 8.07 33.35
N THR A 23 14.93 6.95 33.85
CA THR A 23 15.91 6.94 34.95
C THR A 23 17.22 7.60 34.55
N LYS A 24 17.72 7.35 33.33
CA LYS A 24 18.91 8.04 32.79
C LYS A 24 18.65 9.53 32.67
N LEU A 25 17.52 9.93 32.07
CA LEU A 25 17.16 11.34 31.89
C LEU A 25 17.04 12.08 33.24
N GLN A 26 16.51 11.43 34.28
CA GLN A 26 16.45 12.01 35.62
C GLN A 26 17.85 12.19 36.24
N LYS A 27 18.77 11.25 36.02
CA LYS A 27 20.14 11.32 36.59
C LYS A 27 21.05 12.28 35.83
N THR A 28 20.98 12.30 34.50
CA THR A 28 21.91 13.06 33.64
C THR A 28 21.32 14.38 33.16
N GLY A 29 20.00 14.56 33.23
CA GLY A 29 19.29 15.71 32.66
C GLY A 29 19.29 15.77 31.13
N SER A 30 19.92 14.80 30.44
CA SER A 30 20.02 14.80 28.98
C SER A 30 20.20 13.38 28.43
N HIS A 31 19.66 13.14 27.23
CA HIS A 31 19.77 11.86 26.53
C HIS A 31 20.23 12.08 25.08
N PRO A 32 21.25 11.37 24.59
CA PRO A 32 21.87 11.63 23.29
C PRO A 32 20.90 11.51 22.11
N SER A 33 19.93 10.59 22.17
CA SER A 33 18.91 10.45 21.12
C SER A 33 17.94 11.63 21.09
N LEU A 34 17.64 12.25 22.24
CA LEU A 34 16.73 13.40 22.33
C LEU A 34 17.43 14.68 21.86
N GLU A 35 18.73 14.81 22.15
CA GLU A 35 19.53 15.94 21.67
C GLU A 35 19.73 15.93 20.15
N LYS A 36 19.89 14.74 19.54
CA LYS A 36 19.93 14.61 18.07
C LYS A 36 18.62 15.07 17.44
N LEU A 37 17.50 14.57 17.94
CA LEU A 37 16.17 14.93 17.46
C LEU A 37 15.89 16.44 17.64
N ARG A 38 16.36 17.04 18.74
CA ARG A 38 16.27 18.49 18.96
C ARG A 38 17.06 19.31 17.92
N LYS A 39 18.15 18.77 17.37
CA LYS A 39 18.96 19.44 16.34
C LYS A 39 18.40 19.24 14.93
N GLU A 40 17.79 18.09 14.67
CA GLU A 40 17.22 17.74 13.37
C GLU A 40 15.88 18.42 13.11
N ILE A 41 15.09 18.69 14.16
CA ILE A 41 13.84 19.45 14.02
C ILE A 41 14.18 20.93 13.84
N PRO A 42 13.75 21.58 12.75
CA PRO A 42 13.92 23.02 12.58
C PRO A 42 13.17 23.76 13.70
N THR A 43 13.90 24.46 14.57
CA THR A 43 13.38 25.22 15.72
C THR A 43 12.20 26.13 15.36
N PHE A 44 12.21 26.66 14.14
CA PHE A 44 11.15 27.51 13.59
C PHE A 44 9.79 26.82 13.53
N ALA A 45 9.73 25.56 13.06
CA ALA A 45 8.49 24.82 12.90
C ALA A 45 7.83 24.51 14.25
N PHE A 46 8.61 24.14 15.27
CA PHE A 46 8.06 23.79 16.57
C PHE A 46 7.53 25.00 17.35
N ALA A 47 8.25 26.14 17.27
CA ALA A 47 7.82 27.37 17.94
C ALA A 47 6.51 27.92 17.33
N GLU A 48 6.41 27.92 16.01
CA GLU A 48 5.20 28.35 15.31
C GLU A 48 4.02 27.43 15.64
N LEU A 49 4.18 26.11 15.49
CA LEU A 49 3.14 25.11 15.80
C LEU A 49 2.66 25.18 17.26
N LYS A 50 3.57 25.45 18.22
CA LYS A 50 3.20 25.58 19.63
C LYS A 50 2.32 26.81 19.90
N THR A 51 2.46 27.87 19.10
CA THR A 51 1.70 29.12 19.28
C THR A 51 0.40 29.19 18.49
N MET A 52 0.20 28.28 17.52
CA MET A 52 -1.02 28.22 16.71
C MET A 52 -2.31 28.06 17.52
N PRO A 53 -2.42 27.19 18.55
CA PRO A 53 -3.66 27.03 19.31
C PRO A 53 -4.09 28.32 20.02
N ASP A 54 -3.12 29.06 20.56
CA ASP A 54 -3.38 30.36 21.19
C ASP A 54 -3.69 31.43 20.14
N ALA A 55 -3.05 31.39 18.96
CA ALA A 55 -3.36 32.29 17.86
C ALA A 55 -4.78 32.08 17.30
N ILE A 56 -5.25 30.82 17.24
CA ILE A 56 -6.63 30.46 16.87
C ILE A 56 -7.62 30.98 17.94
N ARG A 57 -7.33 30.75 19.23
CA ARG A 57 -8.16 31.25 20.34
C ARG A 57 -8.24 32.77 20.38
N GLN A 58 -7.16 33.46 20.04
CA GLN A 58 -7.09 34.92 19.97
C GLN A 58 -7.64 35.49 18.66
N GLY A 59 -8.16 34.65 17.76
CA GLY A 59 -8.72 35.06 16.47
C GLY A 59 -7.71 35.66 15.49
N ARG A 60 -6.40 35.51 15.74
CA ARG A 60 -5.33 35.96 14.83
C ARG A 60 -5.08 34.97 13.71
N GLN A 61 -5.44 33.71 13.91
CA GLN A 61 -5.58 32.73 12.85
C GLN A 61 -7.05 32.42 12.61
N VAL A 62 -7.46 32.52 11.35
CA VAL A 62 -8.79 32.09 10.91
C VAL A 62 -8.78 30.55 10.89
N MET A 63 -9.68 29.91 11.65
CA MET A 63 -10.07 28.55 11.34
C MET A 63 -10.66 28.60 9.93
N SER A 64 -9.91 28.20 8.90
CA SER A 64 -10.50 28.07 7.58
C SER A 64 -11.67 27.09 7.68
N PRO A 65 -12.93 27.52 7.49
CA PRO A 65 -13.97 26.54 7.22
C PRO A 65 -13.53 25.85 5.93
N GLN A 66 -13.53 24.52 5.94
CA GLN A 66 -13.20 23.71 4.78
C GLN A 66 -14.18 24.10 3.66
N LYS A 67 -13.76 25.04 2.83
CA LYS A 67 -14.57 25.65 1.79
C LYS A 67 -14.63 24.65 0.65
N ALA A 68 -15.83 24.14 0.37
CA ALA A 68 -16.14 23.42 -0.85
C ALA A 68 -15.55 24.22 -2.03
N SER A 69 -14.54 23.66 -2.69
CA SER A 69 -13.83 24.33 -3.78
C SER A 69 -14.38 23.87 -5.12
N THR A 70 -15.28 24.68 -5.68
CA THR A 70 -15.52 24.71 -7.11
C THR A 70 -14.50 25.65 -7.75
N ALA A 71 -13.56 25.06 -8.49
CA ALA A 71 -12.79 25.53 -9.64
C ALA A 71 -12.43 27.03 -9.82
N LEU A 72 -11.12 27.31 -9.90
CA LEU A 72 -10.39 27.79 -11.11
C LEU A 72 -9.14 28.61 -10.71
N VAL A 73 -7.95 28.00 -10.68
CA VAL A 73 -6.69 28.62 -11.15
C VAL A 73 -5.77 27.49 -11.64
N SER A 74 -5.36 27.58 -12.91
CA SER A 74 -4.39 26.70 -13.56
C SER A 74 -2.94 27.12 -13.24
N ALA A 75 -2.03 26.14 -13.26
CA ALA A 75 -0.56 26.22 -13.15
C ALA A 75 0.09 25.97 -11.77
N ALA A 76 -0.10 24.76 -11.24
CA ALA A 76 0.97 23.91 -10.71
C ALA A 76 0.46 22.46 -10.84
N ALA A 77 1.21 21.59 -11.53
CA ALA A 77 0.79 20.23 -11.81
C ALA A 77 0.70 19.40 -10.52
N GLU A 78 -0.46 19.46 -9.88
CA GLU A 78 -0.96 18.49 -8.92
C GLU A 78 -1.12 17.17 -9.68
N PRO A 79 -0.62 16.01 -9.18
CA PRO A 79 -0.89 14.74 -9.84
C PRO A 79 -2.39 14.52 -9.72
N THR A 80 -3.11 14.83 -10.80
CA THR A 80 -4.50 14.45 -10.94
C THR A 80 -4.50 12.96 -10.75
N PRO A 81 -5.18 12.42 -9.74
CA PRO A 81 -5.21 10.99 -9.58
C PRO A 81 -5.99 10.47 -10.78
N GLU A 82 -5.23 9.93 -11.73
CA GLU A 82 -5.77 9.45 -12.97
C GLU A 82 -6.61 8.21 -12.60
N MET A 83 -7.93 8.36 -12.67
CA MET A 83 -8.89 7.30 -12.38
C MET A 83 -9.18 6.55 -13.67
N GLN A 84 -9.10 5.22 -13.59
CA GLN A 84 -9.41 4.34 -14.71
C GLN A 84 -10.58 3.45 -14.34
N THR A 85 -11.48 3.26 -15.29
CA THR A 85 -12.54 2.26 -15.17
C THR A 85 -12.06 0.97 -15.80
N VAL A 86 -12.18 -0.13 -15.07
CA VAL A 86 -11.84 -1.49 -15.53
C VAL A 86 -13.02 -2.43 -15.24
N PHE A 87 -13.15 -3.48 -16.03
CA PHE A 87 -14.18 -4.50 -15.84
C PHE A 87 -13.62 -5.65 -14.99
N MET A 88 -14.22 -5.89 -13.84
CA MET A 88 -13.73 -6.90 -12.88
C MET A 88 -14.17 -8.31 -13.29
N LEU A 89 -13.23 -9.23 -13.47
CA LEU A 89 -13.53 -10.66 -13.66
C LEU A 89 -13.67 -11.40 -12.33
N ARG A 90 -13.10 -10.85 -11.26
CA ARG A 90 -13.12 -11.38 -9.89
C ARG A 90 -13.31 -10.25 -8.89
N SER A 91 -13.91 -10.55 -7.73
CA SER A 91 -14.08 -9.58 -6.66
C SER A 91 -12.74 -9.20 -6.04
N ALA A 92 -12.55 -7.91 -5.77
CA ALA A 92 -11.33 -7.43 -5.18
C ALA A 92 -11.51 -6.22 -4.25
N TRP A 93 -10.65 -6.11 -3.25
CA TRP A 93 -10.45 -4.92 -2.44
C TRP A 93 -9.34 -4.06 -3.04
N PHE A 94 -9.56 -2.75 -3.08
CA PHE A 94 -8.55 -1.77 -3.47
C PHE A 94 -8.67 -0.52 -2.61
N ARG A 95 -7.58 0.25 -2.49
CA ARG A 95 -7.59 1.57 -1.89
C ARG A 95 -7.89 2.63 -2.94
N ASP A 96 -8.81 3.51 -2.60
CA ASP A 96 -9.03 4.72 -3.39
C ASP A 96 -7.94 5.77 -3.14
N GLU A 97 -8.07 6.90 -3.83
CA GLU A 97 -7.16 8.05 -3.73
C GLU A 97 -7.04 8.62 -2.31
N HIS A 98 -8.06 8.41 -1.47
CA HIS A 98 -8.09 8.85 -0.08
C HIS A 98 -7.59 7.75 0.88
N GLY A 99 -7.07 6.63 0.34
CA GLY A 99 -6.61 5.48 1.11
C GLY A 99 -7.73 4.64 1.72
N GLN A 100 -8.99 4.87 1.32
CA GLN A 100 -10.12 4.09 1.82
C GLN A 100 -10.25 2.77 1.06
N ARG A 101 -10.43 1.68 1.79
CA ARG A 101 -10.71 0.37 1.18
C ARG A 101 -12.10 0.40 0.54
N LYS A 102 -12.13 0.17 -0.77
CA LYS A 102 -13.32 -0.04 -1.58
C LYS A 102 -13.33 -1.46 -2.12
N PHE A 103 -14.53 -1.97 -2.27
CA PHE A 103 -14.78 -3.29 -2.84
C PHE A 103 -15.25 -3.13 -4.28
N ALA A 104 -14.66 -3.92 -5.17
CA ALA A 104 -15.06 -4.06 -6.56
C ALA A 104 -15.70 -5.44 -6.73
N GLY A 105 -16.98 -5.47 -7.13
CA GLY A 105 -17.73 -6.71 -7.34
C GLY A 105 -17.24 -7.50 -8.55
N GLN A 106 -17.55 -8.79 -8.58
CA GLN A 106 -17.28 -9.62 -9.75
C GLN A 106 -18.25 -9.25 -10.89
N TYR A 107 -17.74 -9.15 -12.10
CA TYR A 107 -18.47 -8.79 -13.33
C TYR A 107 -19.12 -7.40 -13.29
N GLU A 108 -18.48 -6.47 -12.57
CA GLU A 108 -18.88 -5.08 -12.46
C GLU A 108 -17.79 -4.16 -13.02
N ASP A 109 -18.22 -3.01 -13.54
CA ASP A 109 -17.31 -1.92 -13.89
C ASP A 109 -16.91 -1.21 -12.59
N ALA A 110 -15.60 -1.14 -12.32
CA ALA A 110 -15.05 -0.48 -11.14
C ALA A 110 -14.12 0.67 -11.56
N THR A 111 -14.40 1.86 -11.03
CA THR A 111 -13.53 3.03 -11.20
C THR A 111 -12.56 3.10 -10.03
N MET A 112 -11.26 2.98 -10.33
CA MET A 112 -10.18 2.94 -9.34
C MET A 112 -8.94 3.71 -9.82
N PRO A 113 -8.01 4.07 -8.94
CA PRO A 113 -6.78 4.76 -9.34
C PRO A 113 -6.00 3.94 -10.37
N ILE A 114 -5.34 4.59 -11.35
CA ILE A 114 -4.60 3.90 -12.42
C ILE A 114 -3.62 2.86 -11.86
N ALA A 115 -2.95 3.14 -10.74
CA ALA A 115 -2.05 2.18 -10.12
C ALA A 115 -2.77 0.88 -9.71
N ALA A 116 -3.97 0.97 -9.13
CA ALA A 116 -4.78 -0.20 -8.77
C ALA A 116 -5.35 -0.89 -10.02
N ALA A 117 -5.77 -0.12 -11.02
CA ALA A 117 -6.27 -0.64 -12.28
C ALA A 117 -5.19 -1.45 -13.03
N LEU A 118 -3.97 -0.93 -13.12
CA LEU A 118 -2.84 -1.63 -13.73
C LEU A 118 -2.50 -2.93 -13.00
N ARG A 119 -2.49 -2.93 -11.66
CA ARG A 119 -2.30 -4.17 -10.87
C ARG A 119 -3.39 -5.20 -11.16
N ALA A 120 -4.65 -4.75 -11.24
CA ALA A 120 -5.76 -5.64 -11.55
C ALA A 120 -5.70 -6.22 -12.97
N LEU A 121 -5.24 -5.43 -13.95
CA LEU A 121 -5.03 -5.86 -15.33
C LEU A 121 -3.88 -6.86 -15.45
N ASP A 122 -2.73 -6.59 -14.81
CA ASP A 122 -1.54 -7.45 -14.83
C ASP A 122 -1.84 -8.84 -14.26
N GLN A 123 -2.63 -8.90 -13.17
CA GLN A 123 -3.00 -10.15 -12.53
C GLN A 123 -4.20 -10.86 -13.17
N CYS A 124 -4.69 -10.36 -14.32
CA CYS A 124 -5.90 -10.87 -15.00
C CYS A 124 -7.15 -10.89 -14.08
N ILE A 125 -7.18 -10.03 -13.06
CA ILE A 125 -8.32 -9.86 -12.13
C ILE A 125 -9.39 -8.97 -12.77
N ALA A 126 -8.94 -7.99 -13.54
CA ALA A 126 -9.78 -7.11 -14.35
C ALA A 126 -9.34 -7.16 -15.82
N VAL A 127 -10.20 -6.69 -16.69
CA VAL A 127 -9.93 -6.50 -18.12
C VAL A 127 -10.36 -5.09 -18.54
N ASP A 128 -9.88 -4.66 -19.70
CA ASP A 128 -10.31 -3.40 -20.29
C ASP A 128 -11.83 -3.41 -20.54
N VAL A 129 -12.45 -2.24 -20.37
CA VAL A 129 -13.90 -2.02 -20.61
C VAL A 129 -14.29 -2.32 -22.07
N THR A 130 -13.31 -2.35 -22.97
CA THR A 130 -13.47 -2.67 -24.39
C THR A 130 -13.46 -4.18 -24.69
N ASP A 131 -13.13 -5.04 -23.70
CA ASP A 131 -13.06 -6.49 -23.91
C ASP A 131 -14.46 -7.11 -24.16
N PRO A 132 -14.63 -8.01 -25.15
CA PRO A 132 -15.91 -8.66 -25.44
C PRO A 132 -16.49 -9.45 -24.26
N ARG A 133 -15.66 -9.90 -23.31
CA ARG A 133 -16.10 -10.60 -22.09
C ARG A 133 -16.98 -9.73 -21.21
N ARG A 134 -16.77 -8.41 -21.20
CA ARG A 134 -17.66 -7.47 -20.50
C ARG A 134 -19.08 -7.54 -21.04
N ALA A 135 -19.27 -7.52 -22.37
CA ALA A 135 -20.60 -7.59 -22.96
C ALA A 135 -21.35 -8.90 -22.64
N GLN A 136 -20.62 -9.97 -22.36
CA GLN A 136 -21.20 -11.29 -22.04
C GLN A 136 -21.48 -11.49 -20.55
N LEU A 137 -20.65 -10.89 -19.68
CA LEU A 137 -20.67 -11.14 -18.23
C LEU A 137 -21.21 -9.95 -17.43
N CYS A 138 -21.25 -8.74 -18.00
CA CYS A 138 -21.76 -7.56 -17.30
C CYS A 138 -23.22 -7.75 -16.90
N GLY A 139 -23.51 -7.55 -15.62
CA GLY A 139 -24.85 -7.74 -15.04
C GLY A 139 -25.22 -9.19 -14.76
N VAL A 140 -24.33 -10.15 -15.05
CA VAL A 140 -24.48 -11.52 -14.52
C VAL A 140 -24.17 -11.45 -13.03
N ARG A 141 -25.17 -11.72 -12.18
CA ARG A 141 -24.91 -11.92 -10.74
C ARG A 141 -23.90 -13.05 -10.58
N GLY A 142 -22.68 -12.72 -10.19
CA GLY A 142 -21.78 -13.68 -9.56
C GLY A 142 -22.52 -14.36 -8.39
N GLY A 143 -22.16 -15.62 -8.08
CA GLY A 143 -22.75 -16.34 -6.95
C GLY A 143 -22.66 -15.54 -5.64
N ASP A 144 -23.43 -15.97 -4.63
CA ASP A 144 -23.63 -15.31 -3.33
C ASP A 144 -22.51 -14.33 -2.93
N PHE A 145 -22.79 -13.04 -3.12
CA PHE A 145 -21.85 -11.94 -2.90
C PHE A 145 -21.51 -11.83 -1.42
N ASN A 146 -20.41 -12.46 -1.01
CA ASN A 146 -19.84 -12.28 0.32
C ASN A 146 -18.49 -11.54 0.21
N PRO A 147 -18.40 -10.28 0.66
CA PRO A 147 -17.16 -9.50 0.60
C PRO A 147 -16.05 -10.03 1.54
N GLN A 148 -16.38 -11.00 2.41
CA GLN A 148 -15.43 -11.72 3.27
C GLN A 148 -15.07 -13.12 2.74
N ALA A 149 -15.51 -13.49 1.54
CA ALA A 149 -15.17 -14.79 0.96
C ALA A 149 -13.68 -14.89 0.64
N ALA A 150 -13.14 -16.11 0.73
CA ALA A 150 -11.71 -16.38 0.56
C ALA A 150 -11.21 -16.17 -0.88
N ASP A 151 -12.12 -16.07 -1.85
CA ASP A 151 -11.84 -15.82 -3.26
C ASP A 151 -11.74 -14.32 -3.61
N VAL A 152 -12.06 -13.43 -2.68
CA VAL A 152 -11.90 -11.97 -2.80
C VAL A 152 -10.43 -11.60 -2.66
N ILE A 153 -9.87 -10.95 -3.68
CA ILE A 153 -8.45 -10.62 -3.74
C ILE A 153 -8.21 -9.22 -3.15
N ASP A 154 -7.13 -9.02 -2.41
CA ASP A 154 -6.70 -7.69 -1.97
C ASP A 154 -5.61 -7.17 -2.91
N LEU A 155 -5.94 -6.15 -3.72
CA LEU A 155 -5.05 -5.55 -4.73
C LEU A 155 -3.91 -4.72 -4.13
N ASP A 156 -3.94 -4.46 -2.82
CA ASP A 156 -2.92 -3.69 -2.10
C ASP A 156 -2.06 -4.55 -1.17
N THR A 157 -2.52 -5.75 -0.80
CA THR A 157 -1.69 -6.72 -0.07
C THR A 157 -0.65 -7.36 -0.99
N ILE A 158 -0.89 -7.32 -2.29
CA ILE A 158 0.08 -7.63 -3.33
C ILE A 158 0.87 -6.35 -3.65
N GLU A 159 1.41 -5.71 -2.60
CA GLU A 159 2.55 -4.82 -2.79
C GLU A 159 3.66 -5.67 -3.41
N GLU A 160 4.26 -5.13 -4.46
CA GLU A 160 5.39 -5.69 -5.17
C GLU A 160 6.40 -6.27 -4.18
N PRO A 161 7.00 -7.45 -4.42
CA PRO A 161 8.22 -7.81 -3.73
C PRO A 161 9.19 -6.66 -3.97
N MET A 162 9.42 -5.89 -2.90
CA MET A 162 10.50 -4.96 -2.65
C MET A 162 11.53 -5.06 -3.76
N SER A 163 11.48 -4.09 -4.69
CA SER A 163 12.42 -3.91 -5.81
C SER A 163 13.52 -4.94 -5.75
N ALA A 164 13.36 -6.07 -6.45
CA ALA A 164 14.43 -7.05 -6.51
C ALA A 164 15.67 -6.24 -6.89
N THR A 165 16.63 -6.14 -5.96
CA THR A 165 17.98 -5.66 -6.27
C THR A 165 18.31 -6.27 -7.62
N PRO A 166 18.74 -5.50 -8.63
CA PRO A 166 19.01 -6.04 -9.95
C PRO A 166 19.79 -7.33 -9.74
N VAL A 167 19.14 -8.47 -9.95
CA VAL A 167 19.80 -9.75 -9.78
C VAL A 167 20.89 -9.65 -10.81
N GLU A 168 22.12 -9.52 -10.32
CA GLU A 168 23.31 -9.53 -11.14
C GLU A 168 23.23 -10.85 -11.90
N LEU A 169 22.74 -10.77 -13.14
CA LEU A 169 22.46 -11.90 -14.01
C LEU A 169 23.70 -12.77 -13.95
N ASP A 170 23.55 -13.90 -13.26
CA ASP A 170 24.62 -14.76 -12.78
C ASP A 170 25.64 -14.91 -13.90
N ARG A 171 26.93 -14.62 -13.64
CA ARG A 171 28.00 -14.56 -14.66
C ARG A 171 28.00 -15.81 -15.56
N VAL A 172 27.57 -16.94 -15.00
CA VAL A 172 27.36 -18.23 -15.65
C VAL A 172 26.35 -18.19 -16.80
N LEU A 173 25.27 -17.42 -16.69
CA LEU A 173 24.25 -17.28 -17.74
C LEU A 173 24.72 -16.41 -18.92
N ARG A 174 25.68 -15.50 -18.72
CA ARG A 174 26.30 -14.72 -19.81
C ARG A 174 27.31 -15.54 -20.62
N ASP A 175 28.02 -16.45 -19.96
CA ASP A 175 29.00 -17.32 -20.61
C ASP A 175 28.38 -18.60 -21.21
N ALA A 176 27.11 -18.88 -20.90
CA ALA A 176 26.39 -20.05 -21.41
C ALA A 176 25.94 -19.85 -22.86
N VAL A 177 26.50 -20.64 -23.77
CA VAL A 177 26.05 -20.77 -25.16
C VAL A 177 24.79 -21.63 -25.19
N PHE A 178 23.63 -21.03 -24.95
CA PHE A 178 22.36 -21.72 -25.12
C PHE A 178 22.07 -21.93 -26.60
N THR A 179 21.90 -23.18 -27.00
CA THR A 179 21.41 -23.54 -28.34
C THR A 179 19.92 -23.87 -28.22
N VAL A 180 19.11 -23.24 -29.06
CA VAL A 180 17.68 -23.58 -29.16
C VAL A 180 17.59 -24.96 -29.82
N ILE A 181 17.22 -25.97 -29.03
CA ILE A 181 16.94 -27.31 -29.54
C ILE A 181 15.54 -27.29 -30.14
N ASP A 182 15.44 -27.39 -31.46
CA ASP A 182 14.17 -27.60 -32.14
C ASP A 182 13.62 -28.99 -31.80
N ARG A 183 12.55 -29.04 -31.01
CA ARG A 183 11.86 -30.27 -30.60
C ARG A 183 10.71 -30.65 -31.53
N SER A 184 10.51 -29.93 -32.63
CA SER A 184 9.42 -30.20 -33.58
C SER A 184 9.56 -31.54 -34.31
N VAL A 185 10.76 -32.14 -34.31
CA VAL A 185 11.08 -33.36 -35.06
C VAL A 185 11.06 -34.62 -34.18
N ASP A 186 11.18 -34.48 -32.86
CA ASP A 186 11.35 -35.60 -31.92
C ASP A 186 9.98 -36.04 -31.35
N ALA A 187 9.19 -36.75 -32.15
CA ALA A 187 7.99 -37.46 -31.69
C ALA A 187 8.40 -38.68 -30.84
N ARG A 188 8.90 -38.44 -29.62
CA ARG A 188 9.18 -39.49 -28.65
C ARG A 188 7.85 -39.93 -28.02
N THR A 189 7.16 -40.86 -28.68
CA THR A 189 5.96 -41.50 -28.14
C THR A 189 6.33 -42.32 -26.90
N ILE A 190 5.96 -41.85 -25.72
CA ILE A 190 6.04 -42.63 -24.49
C ILE A 190 4.80 -43.54 -24.48
N GLN A 191 4.99 -44.86 -24.67
CA GLN A 191 3.92 -45.82 -24.44
C GLN A 191 3.80 -46.06 -22.93
N ILE A 192 2.67 -45.65 -22.36
CA ILE A 192 2.32 -45.94 -20.96
C ILE A 192 1.36 -47.13 -21.00
N GLU A 193 1.83 -48.32 -20.64
CA GLU A 193 0.96 -49.47 -20.41
C GLU A 193 0.23 -49.26 -19.07
N VAL A 194 -1.09 -49.09 -19.12
CA VAL A 194 -1.94 -49.05 -17.93
C VAL A 194 -2.63 -50.41 -17.79
N PRO A 195 -2.32 -51.21 -16.76
CA PRO A 195 -3.05 -52.44 -16.49
C PRO A 195 -4.49 -52.09 -16.09
N ARG A 196 -5.46 -52.59 -16.86
CA ARG A 196 -6.89 -52.51 -16.49
C ARG A 196 -7.20 -53.68 -15.54
N LEU A 197 -7.67 -53.35 -14.35
CA LEU A 197 -8.31 -54.26 -13.39
C LEU A 197 -9.83 -54.24 -13.61
#